data_AF-A0A8T2ZZS3-F1
#
_entry.id   AF-A0A8T2ZZS3-F1
#
_cell.length_a   1.000
_cell.length_b   1.000
_cell.length_c   1.000
_cell.angle_alpha   90.00
_cell.angle_beta   90.00
_cell.angle_gamma   90.00
#
_symmetry.space_group_name_H-M   'P 1'
#
loop_
_entity.id
_entity.type
_entity.pdbx_description
1 polymer ?
#
loop_
_entity_poly.entity_id
_entity_poly.type
_entity_poly.pdbx_seq_one_letter_code
_entity_poly.pdbx_strand_id
1 'polypeptide(L)'
;MNHVVDSNGSVQNLNGVLEEKLDELRALIGKAEGDPLRIVGIGAGAWGSVFTALLQESYGHLRDKVLIRIWRRPGRSVDRATAEHLFEVINSREDVLRRLIRRCAYLKYVEARLGDRILHADVILKDGFCLNMIDTPLCPLKVVTNLQEAVWDADIVINGLPSTETCEVFEEISRYWKERITMPIIISLAKGVEAELEPEPRIITPTQMINRATGVPMENILYLGGPNIASEIYNKEYANARICGAEKWRKPLAKFLRQPHFVVWDNGDLVTHEVMGGLKNVYAIGAGMVAALTNESATSKSVYFAHCTSEMIFITHLLTEEPEKLAGPLLADTYVTLLKGRNAWYGQKLAKGELSLEMGDSIKGKGMIQGVSAVKAFYELLSQSSISVLHPDKNKPVAPVELCPILKMLYRILITRYVALFYNRTRFLFTLALGIAVLGCSPFVWIHVFHYAF
;
A
#
# COMPACT_ATOMS: atom_id res chain seq x y z
N MET A 1 51.83 -13.70 2.51
CA MET A 1 51.48 -12.28 2.31
C MET A 1 49.97 -12.19 2.22
N ASN A 2 49.41 -11.21 2.92
CA ASN A 2 48.02 -11.10 3.33
C ASN A 2 47.07 -10.84 2.15
N HIS A 3 45.97 -11.58 2.09
CA HIS A 3 44.73 -11.14 1.45
C HIS A 3 43.69 -10.86 2.54
N VAL A 4 43.84 -9.71 3.18
CA VAL A 4 42.76 -9.01 3.90
C VAL A 4 42.28 -7.95 2.91
N VAL A 5 41.21 -8.25 2.17
CA VAL A 5 40.67 -7.35 1.15
C VAL A 5 39.51 -6.56 1.76
N ASP A 6 39.77 -5.28 2.02
CA ASP A 6 38.91 -4.08 1.88
C ASP A 6 37.38 -4.14 2.09
N SER A 7 36.88 -4.95 3.02
CA SER A 7 35.47 -4.83 3.45
C SER A 7 35.19 -3.52 4.19
N ASN A 8 36.14 -3.05 5.01
CA ASN A 8 35.98 -1.84 5.84
C ASN A 8 35.95 -0.53 5.03
N GLY A 9 36.71 -0.42 3.93
CA GLY A 9 36.72 0.78 3.09
C GLY A 9 35.39 1.01 2.36
N SER A 10 34.74 -0.06 1.89
CA SER A 10 33.43 0.03 1.24
C SER A 10 32.30 0.40 2.20
N VAL A 11 32.31 -0.15 3.42
CA VAL A 11 31.31 0.12 4.47
C VAL A 11 31.45 1.55 5.01
N GLN A 12 32.67 2.04 5.21
CA GLN A 12 32.91 3.44 5.61
C GLN A 12 32.41 4.43 4.55
N ASN A 13 32.64 4.13 3.26
CA ASN A 13 32.16 4.97 2.17
C ASN A 13 30.62 4.97 2.06
N LEU A 14 29.98 3.80 2.21
CA LEU A 14 28.51 3.68 2.27
C LEU A 14 27.89 4.45 3.44
N ASN A 15 28.49 4.38 4.63
CA ASN A 15 28.02 5.11 5.80
C ASN A 15 28.17 6.63 5.61
N GLY A 16 29.28 7.09 5.04
CA GLY A 16 29.47 8.50 4.69
C GLY A 16 28.40 9.03 3.72
N VAL A 17 28.05 8.25 2.69
CA VAL A 17 26.99 8.62 1.75
C VAL A 17 25.60 8.66 2.41
N LEU A 18 25.30 7.76 3.35
CA LEU A 18 24.03 7.79 4.08
C LEU A 18 23.95 9.00 5.01
N GLU A 19 25.04 9.31 5.71
CA GLU A 19 25.12 10.47 6.59
C GLU A 19 24.96 11.78 5.81
N GLU A 20 25.61 11.92 4.65
CA GLU A 20 25.45 13.08 3.75
C GLU A 20 23.98 13.27 3.32
N LYS A 21 23.31 12.18 2.89
CA LYS A 21 21.88 12.23 2.53
C LYS A 21 21.00 12.70 3.69
N LEU A 22 21.31 12.26 4.91
CA LEU A 22 20.56 12.64 6.10
C LEU A 22 20.78 14.12 6.45
N ASP A 23 22.02 14.58 6.38
CA ASP A 23 22.37 15.98 6.67
C ASP A 23 21.78 16.94 5.63
N GLU A 24 21.78 16.58 4.34
CA GLU A 24 21.07 17.34 3.31
C GLU A 24 19.58 17.49 3.62
N LEU A 25 18.90 16.39 4.00
CA LEU A 25 17.48 16.43 4.35
C LEU A 25 17.21 17.24 5.62
N ARG A 26 18.09 17.14 6.63
CA ARG A 26 18.03 17.93 7.86
C ARG A 26 18.17 19.42 7.58
N ALA A 27 19.14 19.80 6.74
CA ALA A 27 19.35 21.18 6.34
C ALA A 27 18.13 21.73 5.58
N LEU A 28 17.55 20.95 4.67
CA LEU A 28 16.36 21.33 3.92
C LEU A 28 15.13 21.56 4.81
N ILE A 29 14.97 20.76 5.88
CA ILE A 29 13.89 20.91 6.87
C ILE A 29 14.17 22.08 7.84
N GLY A 30 15.39 22.64 7.84
CA GLY A 30 15.79 23.72 8.72
C GLY A 30 16.19 23.27 10.13
N LYS A 31 16.70 22.03 10.26
CA LYS A 31 17.19 21.51 11.54
C LYS A 31 18.52 22.18 11.91
N ALA A 32 18.62 22.64 13.16
CA ALA A 32 19.87 23.16 13.70
C ALA A 32 20.90 22.04 13.92
N GLU A 33 22.18 22.39 14.04
CA GLU A 33 23.21 21.44 14.47
C GLU A 33 22.84 20.81 15.81
N GLY A 34 23.02 19.49 15.92
CA GLY A 34 22.63 18.71 17.09
C GLY A 34 21.12 18.46 17.26
N ASP A 35 20.23 19.07 16.46
CA ASP A 35 18.79 18.77 16.49
C ASP A 35 18.47 17.58 15.55
N PRO A 36 18.03 16.42 16.08
CA PRO A 36 17.82 15.24 15.25
C PRO A 36 16.57 15.35 14.39
N LEU A 37 16.61 14.75 13.20
CA LEU A 37 15.43 14.49 12.39
C LEU A 37 14.53 13.44 13.08
N ARG A 38 13.27 13.78 13.33
CA ARG A 38 12.31 12.89 13.99
C ARG A 38 11.33 12.31 12.98
N ILE A 39 11.38 11.00 12.81
CA ILE A 39 10.53 10.26 11.89
C ILE A 39 9.59 9.34 12.67
N VAL A 40 8.29 9.40 12.38
CA VAL A 40 7.30 8.50 12.95
C VAL A 40 6.57 7.71 11.87
N GLY A 41 6.50 6.39 12.02
CA GLY A 41 5.55 5.55 11.29
C GLY A 41 4.21 5.46 12.01
N ILE A 42 3.11 5.78 11.32
CA ILE A 42 1.74 5.64 11.83
C ILE A 42 1.12 4.39 11.22
N GLY A 43 0.95 3.35 12.04
CA GLY A 43 0.38 2.07 11.62
C GLY A 43 1.42 0.96 11.53
N ALA A 44 1.23 -0.08 12.34
CA ALA A 44 2.06 -1.30 12.34
C ALA A 44 1.50 -2.40 11.42
N GLY A 45 0.99 -2.01 10.25
CA GLY A 45 0.70 -2.93 9.15
C GLY A 45 2.00 -3.54 8.60
N ALA A 46 1.87 -4.49 7.66
CA ALA A 46 3.03 -5.06 6.96
C ALA A 46 3.92 -3.95 6.35
N TRP A 47 3.31 -3.06 5.55
CA TRP A 47 4.05 -1.98 4.89
C TRP A 47 4.53 -0.92 5.90
N GLY A 48 3.68 -0.38 6.78
CA GLY A 48 4.12 0.59 7.79
C GLY A 48 5.31 0.09 8.62
N SER A 49 5.28 -1.17 9.06
CA SER A 49 6.37 -1.78 9.83
C SER A 49 7.66 -1.94 9.01
N VAL A 50 7.57 -2.46 7.78
CA VAL A 50 8.73 -2.65 6.91
C VAL A 50 9.36 -1.31 6.53
N PHE A 51 8.56 -0.32 6.15
CA PHE A 51 9.10 0.97 5.75
C PHE A 51 9.84 1.66 6.91
N THR A 52 9.27 1.62 8.12
CA THR A 52 9.96 2.13 9.31
C THR A 52 11.21 1.29 9.66
N ALA A 53 11.16 -0.03 9.49
CA ALA A 53 12.31 -0.91 9.69
C ALA A 53 13.45 -0.64 8.70
N LEU A 54 13.15 -0.36 7.43
CA LEU A 54 14.14 0.02 6.42
C LEU A 54 14.86 1.32 6.80
N LEU A 55 14.12 2.33 7.28
CA LEU A 55 14.72 3.57 7.79
C LEU A 55 15.56 3.31 9.03
N GLN A 56 15.08 2.47 9.95
CA GLN A 56 15.80 2.10 11.17
C GLN A 56 17.09 1.35 10.86
N GLU A 57 17.11 0.46 9.86
CA GLU A 57 18.32 -0.24 9.42
C GLU A 57 19.32 0.70 8.76
N SER A 58 18.86 1.60 7.89
CA SER A 58 19.75 2.53 7.19
C SER A 58 20.32 3.61 8.09
N TYR A 59 19.51 4.20 8.97
CA TYR A 59 19.86 5.44 9.67
C TYR A 59 19.92 5.31 11.18
N GLY A 60 19.35 4.25 11.76
CA GLY A 60 19.18 4.14 13.21
C GLY A 60 20.45 4.01 14.05
N HIS A 61 21.62 3.90 13.40
CA HIS A 61 22.92 3.98 14.05
C HIS A 61 23.38 5.43 14.31
N LEU A 62 22.87 6.41 13.56
CA LEU A 62 23.14 7.85 13.69
C LEU A 62 22.19 8.53 14.68
N ARG A 63 22.15 8.03 15.92
CA ARG A 63 21.09 8.37 16.91
C ARG A 63 21.06 9.83 17.35
N ASP A 64 22.18 10.54 17.20
CA ASP A 64 22.33 11.97 17.42
C ASP A 64 21.76 12.82 16.28
N LYS A 65 21.64 12.24 15.07
CA LYS A 65 21.12 12.91 13.87
C LYS A 65 19.70 12.52 13.51
N VAL A 66 19.23 11.33 13.90
CA VAL A 66 17.89 10.84 13.56
C VAL A 66 17.28 9.97 14.65
N LEU A 67 15.99 10.21 14.92
CA LEU A 67 15.18 9.43 15.85
C LEU A 67 13.98 8.86 15.10
N ILE A 68 13.88 7.54 15.07
CA ILE A 68 12.82 6.81 14.35
C ILE A 68 11.97 6.07 15.37
N ARG A 69 10.65 6.22 15.27
CA ARG A 69 9.67 5.50 16.09
C ARG A 69 8.50 5.04 15.25
N ILE A 70 7.77 4.05 15.74
CA ILE A 70 6.53 3.57 15.11
C ILE A 70 5.40 3.58 16.13
N TRP A 71 4.27 4.14 15.73
CA TRP A 71 3.04 4.10 16.50
C TRP A 71 2.17 2.91 16.08
N ARG A 72 1.58 2.28 17.10
CA ARG A 72 0.42 1.42 16.90
C ARG A 72 -0.51 1.46 18.11
N ARG A 73 -1.80 1.20 17.84
CA ARG A 73 -2.82 1.01 18.89
C ARG A 73 -2.38 -0.08 19.89
N PRO A 74 -2.47 0.14 21.20
CA PRO A 74 -2.13 -0.88 22.19
C PRO A 74 -3.13 -2.05 22.20
N GLY A 75 -2.81 -3.12 22.92
CA GLY A 75 -3.82 -4.07 23.37
C GLY A 75 -4.20 -5.21 22.41
N ARG A 76 -3.89 -5.15 21.11
CA ARG A 76 -4.15 -6.29 20.20
C ARG A 76 -3.34 -7.52 20.63
N SER A 77 -4.02 -8.52 21.19
CA SER A 77 -3.43 -9.79 21.61
C SER A 77 -2.99 -10.63 20.42
N VAL A 78 -1.96 -11.44 20.65
CA VAL A 78 -1.51 -12.50 19.76
C VAL A 78 -2.19 -13.79 20.22
N ASP A 79 -2.91 -14.46 19.33
CA ASP A 79 -3.53 -15.74 19.67
C ASP A 79 -2.50 -16.85 19.84
N ARG A 80 -2.92 -17.96 20.48
CA ARG A 80 -2.03 -19.06 20.84
C ARG A 80 -1.36 -19.71 19.63
N ALA A 81 -2.12 -19.98 18.56
CA ALA A 81 -1.58 -20.57 17.34
C ALA A 81 -0.49 -19.68 16.72
N THR A 82 -0.74 -18.37 16.75
CA THR A 82 0.21 -17.36 16.28
C THR A 82 1.45 -17.29 17.19
N ALA A 83 1.30 -17.42 18.51
CA ALA A 83 2.41 -17.45 19.46
C ALA A 83 3.27 -18.73 19.31
N GLU A 84 2.63 -19.88 19.08
CA GLU A 84 3.30 -21.15 18.76
C GLU A 84 4.12 -21.03 17.48
N HIS A 85 3.51 -20.52 16.41
CA HIS A 85 4.21 -20.26 15.13
C HIS A 85 5.37 -19.28 15.29
N LEU A 86 5.18 -18.19 16.03
CA LEU A 86 6.23 -17.21 16.28
C LEU A 86 7.42 -17.84 17.04
N PHE A 87 7.16 -18.75 17.96
CA PHE A 87 8.22 -19.49 18.65
C PHE A 87 9.02 -20.38 17.69
N GLU A 88 8.38 -21.04 16.73
CA GLU A 88 9.05 -21.81 15.68
C GLU A 88 9.93 -20.92 14.79
N VAL A 89 9.39 -19.76 14.36
CA VAL A 89 10.15 -18.76 13.59
C VAL A 89 11.38 -18.28 14.36
N ILE A 90 11.27 -18.02 15.66
CA ILE A 90 12.40 -17.60 16.49
C ILE A 90 13.49 -18.68 16.52
N ASN A 91 13.13 -19.94 16.75
CA ASN A 91 14.12 -21.01 16.89
C ASN A 91 14.73 -21.45 15.55
N SER A 92 14.05 -21.21 14.43
CA SER A 92 14.60 -21.46 13.09
C SER A 92 15.64 -20.43 12.65
N ARG A 93 15.81 -19.31 13.37
CA ARG A 93 16.71 -18.21 13.00
C ARG A 93 17.69 -17.89 14.12
N GLU A 94 18.93 -18.36 13.96
CA GLU A 94 19.95 -18.31 15.00
C GLU A 94 20.29 -16.88 15.45
N ASP A 95 20.34 -15.93 14.53
CA ASP A 95 20.62 -14.52 14.81
C ASP A 95 19.51 -13.87 15.67
N VAL A 96 18.25 -14.18 15.34
CA VAL A 96 17.06 -13.73 16.08
C VAL A 96 17.04 -14.34 17.48
N LEU A 97 17.25 -15.65 17.58
CA LEU A 97 17.33 -16.36 18.85
C LEU A 97 18.40 -15.76 19.77
N ARG A 98 19.63 -15.63 19.27
CA ARG A 98 20.75 -15.02 20.02
C ARG A 98 20.42 -13.59 20.46
N ARG A 99 19.79 -12.79 19.59
CA ARG A 99 19.36 -11.41 19.92
C ARG A 99 18.36 -11.39 21.08
N LEU A 100 17.35 -12.26 21.06
CA LEU A 100 16.32 -12.31 22.09
C LEU A 100 16.85 -12.82 23.43
N ILE A 101 17.74 -13.83 23.42
CA ILE A 101 18.40 -14.33 24.64
C ILE A 101 19.23 -13.21 25.27
N ARG A 102 20.07 -12.51 24.49
CA ARG A 102 20.91 -11.40 24.99
C ARG A 102 20.11 -10.25 25.61
N ARG A 103 18.86 -10.05 25.18
CA ARG A 103 17.96 -9.01 25.70
C ARG A 103 17.01 -9.52 26.79
N CYS A 104 17.20 -10.74 27.29
CA CYS A 104 16.29 -11.41 28.24
C CYS A 104 14.82 -11.42 27.76
N ALA A 105 14.62 -11.46 26.45
CA ALA A 105 13.31 -11.39 25.81
C ALA A 105 12.83 -12.76 25.32
N TYR A 106 13.64 -13.82 25.37
CA TYR A 106 13.25 -15.14 24.87
C TYR A 106 12.16 -15.80 25.74
N LEU A 107 12.27 -15.69 27.07
CA LEU A 107 11.40 -16.38 28.02
C LEU A 107 9.90 -16.07 27.80
N LYS A 108 9.56 -14.82 27.47
CA LYS A 108 8.15 -14.44 27.21
C LYS A 108 7.51 -15.18 26.04
N TYR A 109 8.31 -15.62 25.05
CA TYR A 109 7.80 -16.42 23.94
C TYR A 109 7.61 -17.88 24.33
N VAL A 110 8.42 -18.40 25.25
CA VAL A 110 8.21 -19.72 25.86
C VAL A 110 6.93 -19.73 26.67
N GLU A 111 6.76 -18.78 27.58
CA GLU A 111 5.55 -18.62 28.41
C GLU A 111 4.29 -18.47 27.56
N ALA A 112 4.37 -17.67 26.49
CA ALA A 112 3.24 -17.45 25.61
C ALA A 112 2.82 -18.69 24.83
N ARG A 113 3.78 -19.49 24.39
CA ARG A 113 3.53 -20.79 23.75
C ARG A 113 2.84 -21.77 24.70
N LEU A 114 3.23 -21.76 25.97
CA LEU A 114 2.63 -22.62 27.01
C LEU A 114 1.24 -22.15 27.44
N GLY A 115 0.90 -20.89 27.17
CA GLY A 115 -0.36 -20.25 27.58
C GLY A 115 -0.27 -19.50 28.91
N ASP A 116 0.92 -19.44 29.51
CA ASP A 116 1.18 -18.78 30.80
C ASP A 116 1.26 -17.25 30.66
N ARG A 117 1.35 -16.74 29.42
CA ARG A 117 1.44 -15.31 29.12
C ARG A 117 0.70 -14.93 27.85
N ILE A 118 -0.01 -13.79 27.91
CA ILE A 118 -0.58 -13.17 26.71
C ILE A 118 0.48 -12.26 26.07
N LEU A 119 0.82 -12.51 24.81
CA LEU A 119 1.59 -11.57 24.00
C LEU A 119 0.67 -10.52 23.41
N HIS A 120 1.14 -9.28 23.41
CA HIS A 120 0.51 -8.19 22.66
C HIS A 120 1.37 -7.81 21.48
N ALA A 121 0.72 -7.43 20.39
CA ALA A 121 1.44 -7.24 19.14
C ALA A 121 2.34 -5.98 19.13
N ASP A 122 2.23 -5.06 20.11
CA ASP A 122 3.23 -3.99 20.34
C ASP A 122 4.49 -4.51 21.01
N VAL A 123 4.37 -5.51 21.88
CA VAL A 123 5.50 -6.16 22.55
C VAL A 123 6.34 -6.92 21.53
N ILE A 124 5.72 -7.69 20.64
CA ILE A 124 6.47 -8.45 19.62
C ILE A 124 7.09 -7.50 18.57
N LEU A 125 6.46 -6.36 18.30
CA LEU A 125 7.00 -5.36 17.37
C LEU A 125 8.26 -4.68 17.92
N LYS A 126 8.30 -4.40 19.24
CA LYS A 126 9.53 -3.92 19.91
C LYS A 126 10.70 -4.88 19.75
N ASP A 127 10.40 -6.17 19.65
CA ASP A 127 11.38 -7.23 19.47
C ASP A 127 11.72 -7.53 18.01
N GLY A 128 11.08 -6.83 17.07
CA GLY A 128 11.30 -7.01 15.63
C GLY A 128 10.38 -8.05 15.00
N PHE A 129 9.13 -8.16 15.41
CA PHE A 129 8.13 -9.01 14.75
C PHE A 129 6.87 -8.23 14.38
N CYS A 130 6.41 -8.38 13.15
CA CYS A 130 5.15 -7.81 12.70
C CYS A 130 4.08 -8.90 12.64
N LEU A 131 2.94 -8.69 13.29
CA LEU A 131 1.83 -9.67 13.30
C LEU A 131 1.32 -10.01 11.89
N ASN A 132 1.44 -9.08 10.94
CA ASN A 132 1.01 -9.29 9.56
C ASN A 132 2.11 -9.92 8.67
N MET A 133 3.30 -10.18 9.22
CA MET A 133 4.47 -10.72 8.53
C MET A 133 5.34 -11.55 9.50
N ILE A 134 4.73 -12.53 10.18
CA ILE A 134 5.39 -13.27 11.26
C ILE A 134 6.62 -14.04 10.78
N ASP A 135 6.57 -14.53 9.54
CA ASP A 135 7.66 -15.29 8.92
C ASP A 135 8.87 -14.42 8.54
N THR A 136 8.74 -13.09 8.62
CA THR A 136 9.77 -12.12 8.25
C THR A 136 10.13 -11.28 9.48
N PRO A 137 11.04 -11.76 10.35
CA PRO A 137 11.54 -10.99 11.46
C PRO A 137 12.21 -9.71 10.96
N LEU A 138 11.89 -8.61 11.62
CA LEU A 138 12.41 -7.27 11.37
C LEU A 138 13.53 -6.92 12.36
N CYS A 139 14.12 -5.74 12.15
CA CYS A 139 14.93 -5.07 13.13
C CYS A 139 14.03 -4.58 14.31
N PRO A 140 14.56 -4.52 15.54
CA PRO A 140 13.79 -4.00 16.67
C PRO A 140 13.45 -2.53 16.47
N LEU A 141 12.19 -2.15 16.70
CA LEU A 141 11.70 -0.79 16.52
C LEU A 141 11.42 -0.11 17.87
N LYS A 142 11.56 1.21 17.94
CA LYS A 142 11.02 2.02 19.05
C LYS A 142 9.51 2.14 18.86
N VAL A 143 8.74 1.34 19.59
CA VAL A 143 7.28 1.34 19.52
C VAL A 143 6.68 2.26 20.57
N VAL A 144 5.83 3.18 20.12
CA VAL A 144 5.01 4.07 20.95
C VAL A 144 3.53 3.70 20.79
N THR A 145 2.74 3.84 21.86
CA THR A 145 1.30 3.48 21.85
C THR A 145 0.40 4.69 22.11
N ASN A 146 0.94 5.76 22.69
CA ASN A 146 0.28 7.05 22.78
C ASN A 146 0.47 7.81 21.45
N LEU A 147 -0.62 8.23 20.82
CA LEU A 147 -0.58 8.87 19.50
C LEU A 147 0.01 10.28 19.59
N GLN A 148 -0.32 11.06 20.63
CA GLN A 148 0.25 12.39 20.87
C GLN A 148 1.77 12.33 20.98
N GLU A 149 2.31 11.46 21.84
CA GLU A 149 3.76 11.22 21.99
C GLU A 149 4.41 10.86 20.64
N ALA A 150 3.68 10.14 19.80
CA ALA A 150 4.19 9.71 18.51
C ALA A 150 4.33 10.84 17.48
N VAL A 151 3.48 11.86 17.51
CA VAL A 151 3.37 12.85 16.43
C VAL A 151 3.69 14.28 16.82
N TRP A 152 3.69 14.62 18.11
CA TRP A 152 3.78 16.02 18.55
C TRP A 152 5.07 16.73 18.12
N ASP A 153 6.21 16.02 18.07
CA ASP A 153 7.53 16.54 17.65
C ASP A 153 8.05 15.90 16.34
N ALA A 154 7.21 15.19 15.59
CA ALA A 154 7.65 14.57 14.34
C ALA A 154 7.96 15.62 13.25
N ASP A 155 9.07 15.46 12.53
CA ASP A 155 9.40 16.23 11.33
C ASP A 155 8.84 15.54 10.08
N ILE A 156 8.92 14.20 10.05
CA ILE A 156 8.37 13.34 8.99
C ILE A 156 7.41 12.31 9.58
N VAL A 157 6.23 12.20 8.97
CA VAL A 157 5.17 11.25 9.34
C VAL A 157 4.93 10.29 8.18
N ILE A 158 5.11 8.99 8.41
CA ILE A 158 4.81 7.95 7.42
C ILE A 158 3.40 7.43 7.69
N ASN A 159 2.46 7.64 6.78
CA ASN A 159 1.14 7.00 6.86
C ASN A 159 1.24 5.56 6.35
N GLY A 160 1.32 4.59 7.27
CA GLY A 160 1.29 3.15 7.01
C GLY A 160 -0.08 2.51 7.25
N LEU A 161 -1.14 3.31 7.41
CA LEU A 161 -2.51 2.84 7.63
C LEU A 161 -3.15 2.38 6.31
N PRO A 162 -4.17 1.51 6.37
CA PRO A 162 -5.13 1.37 5.28
C PRO A 162 -5.83 2.71 5.00
N SER A 163 -6.24 2.92 3.74
CA SER A 163 -6.98 4.13 3.34
C SER A 163 -8.24 4.33 4.19
N THR A 164 -8.94 3.24 4.53
CA THR A 164 -10.18 3.22 5.32
C THR A 164 -10.01 3.69 6.77
N GLU A 165 -8.78 3.74 7.28
CA GLU A 165 -8.47 4.22 8.64
C GLU A 165 -7.74 5.57 8.63
N THR A 166 -7.41 6.09 7.44
CA THR A 166 -6.55 7.28 7.31
C THR A 166 -7.26 8.53 7.84
N CYS A 167 -8.51 8.78 7.45
CA CYS A 167 -9.25 9.97 7.90
C CYS A 167 -9.37 10.03 9.43
N GLU A 168 -9.92 8.98 10.06
CA GLU A 168 -10.14 8.92 11.51
C GLU A 168 -8.85 9.21 12.31
N VAL A 169 -7.75 8.53 11.97
CA VAL A 169 -6.50 8.68 12.71
C VAL A 169 -5.87 10.05 12.47
N PHE A 170 -5.90 10.55 11.22
CA PHE A 170 -5.33 11.87 10.93
C PHE A 170 -6.16 13.02 11.50
N GLU A 171 -7.47 12.87 11.63
CA GLU A 171 -8.32 13.83 12.36
C GLU A 171 -7.93 13.91 13.84
N GLU A 172 -7.62 12.79 14.49
CA GLU A 172 -7.10 12.79 15.85
C GLU A 172 -5.72 13.48 15.93
N ILE A 173 -4.82 13.11 15.02
CA ILE A 173 -3.47 13.71 14.91
C ILE A 173 -3.55 15.24 14.74
N SER A 174 -4.50 15.74 13.96
CA SER A 174 -4.66 17.18 13.69
C SER A 174 -4.77 18.01 14.96
N ARG A 175 -5.35 17.44 16.03
CA ARG A 175 -5.54 18.11 17.32
C ARG A 175 -4.21 18.42 18.00
N TYR A 176 -3.20 17.58 17.80
CA TYR A 176 -1.87 17.74 18.37
C TYR A 176 -0.96 18.66 17.54
N TRP A 177 -1.37 19.01 16.32
CA TRP A 177 -0.60 19.90 15.43
C TRP A 177 -1.06 21.36 15.46
N LYS A 178 -2.19 21.66 16.10
CA LYS A 178 -2.74 23.03 16.18
C LYS A 178 -1.76 24.06 16.75
N GLU A 179 -0.91 23.65 17.70
CA GLU A 179 0.06 24.53 18.38
C GLU A 179 1.45 24.49 17.73
N ARG A 180 1.65 23.74 16.63
CA ARG A 180 2.95 23.63 15.98
C ARG A 180 3.21 24.82 15.08
N ILE A 181 4.43 25.34 15.19
CA ILE A 181 4.96 26.38 14.29
C ILE A 181 5.19 25.79 12.89
N THR A 182 5.72 24.57 12.81
CA THR A 182 6.03 23.88 11.56
C THR A 182 5.20 22.62 11.39
N MET A 183 4.52 22.51 10.26
CA MET A 183 3.78 21.32 9.87
C MET A 183 4.75 20.22 9.40
N PRO A 184 4.48 18.95 9.73
CA PRO A 184 5.33 17.86 9.30
C PRO A 184 5.20 17.59 7.80
N ILE A 185 6.20 16.91 7.25
CA ILE A 185 6.11 16.29 5.93
C ILE A 185 5.47 14.92 6.09
N ILE A 186 4.50 14.60 5.26
CA ILE A 186 3.76 13.33 5.33
C ILE A 186 4.08 12.49 4.10
N ILE A 187 4.49 11.24 4.28
CA ILE A 187 4.67 10.26 3.20
C ILE A 187 3.62 9.18 3.37
N SER A 188 2.65 9.13 2.47
CA SER A 188 1.57 8.16 2.49
C SER A 188 1.89 6.90 1.71
N LEU A 189 1.81 5.76 2.39
CA LEU A 189 1.89 4.41 1.81
C LEU A 189 0.49 3.81 1.57
N ALA A 190 -0.56 4.53 1.99
CA ALA A 190 -1.93 4.05 1.90
C ALA A 190 -2.36 3.95 0.44
N LYS A 191 -3.01 2.84 0.10
CA LYS A 191 -3.57 2.56 -1.23
C LYS A 191 -5.07 2.34 -1.09
N GLY A 192 -5.87 2.88 -2.00
CA GLY A 192 -7.33 2.85 -1.94
C GLY A 192 -7.90 4.23 -2.20
N VAL A 193 -9.22 4.32 -2.38
CA VAL A 193 -9.91 5.55 -2.76
C VAL A 193 -11.30 5.59 -2.13
N GLU A 194 -11.86 6.78 -1.99
CA GLU A 194 -13.27 7.01 -1.66
C GLU A 194 -13.94 7.80 -2.80
N ALA A 195 -15.27 7.70 -2.91
CA ALA A 195 -16.04 8.51 -3.83
C ALA A 195 -16.78 9.59 -3.06
N GLU A 196 -16.72 10.81 -3.54
CA GLU A 196 -17.51 11.93 -3.07
C GLU A 196 -18.37 12.39 -4.24
N LEU A 197 -19.69 12.35 -4.10
CA LEU A 197 -20.61 12.56 -5.21
C LEU A 197 -21.14 14.00 -5.29
N GLU A 198 -20.98 14.78 -4.21
CA GLU A 198 -21.48 16.16 -4.12
C GLU A 198 -20.41 17.09 -3.52
N PRO A 199 -20.40 18.39 -3.89
CA PRO A 199 -21.26 19.02 -4.92
C PRO A 199 -20.87 18.62 -6.35
N GLU A 200 -19.63 18.18 -6.55
CA GLU A 200 -19.11 17.68 -7.82
C GLU A 200 -18.52 16.29 -7.62
N PRO A 201 -18.94 15.28 -8.40
CA PRO A 201 -18.44 13.93 -8.25
C PRO A 201 -16.95 13.80 -8.51
N ARG A 202 -16.22 13.18 -7.58
CA ARG A 202 -14.79 12.92 -7.69
C ARG A 202 -14.35 11.71 -6.86
N ILE A 203 -13.17 11.20 -7.17
CA ILE A 203 -12.43 10.31 -6.27
C ILE A 203 -11.66 11.15 -5.26
N ILE A 204 -11.68 10.71 -4.00
CA ILE A 204 -10.80 11.20 -2.94
C ILE A 204 -9.65 10.21 -2.76
N THR A 205 -8.42 10.69 -2.94
CA THR A 205 -7.20 9.91 -2.79
C THR A 205 -6.64 9.98 -1.37
N PRO A 206 -5.78 9.03 -0.95
CA PRO A 206 -5.19 9.03 0.40
C PRO A 206 -4.47 10.31 0.79
N THR A 207 -3.75 10.97 -0.13
CA THR A 207 -3.15 12.29 0.16
C THR A 207 -4.21 13.37 0.41
N GLN A 208 -5.30 13.38 -0.35
CA GLN A 208 -6.43 14.29 -0.13
C GLN A 208 -7.18 14.00 1.18
N MET A 209 -7.33 12.72 1.56
CA MET A 209 -7.87 12.32 2.86
C MET A 209 -7.07 12.94 4.01
N ILE A 210 -5.74 12.83 3.94
CA ILE A 210 -4.83 13.42 4.94
C ILE A 210 -4.96 14.95 4.98
N ASN A 211 -4.96 15.60 3.82
CA ASN A 211 -5.10 17.05 3.71
C ASN A 211 -6.40 17.54 4.36
N ARG A 212 -7.53 16.91 4.05
CA ARG A 212 -8.85 17.25 4.62
C ARG A 212 -8.90 17.02 6.13
N ALA A 213 -8.37 15.90 6.59
CA ALA A 213 -8.37 15.53 8.00
C ALA A 213 -7.50 16.44 8.88
N THR A 214 -6.43 17.01 8.31
CA THR A 214 -5.39 17.71 9.11
C THR A 214 -5.23 19.18 8.81
N GLY A 215 -5.65 19.64 7.63
CA GLY A 215 -5.31 20.96 7.11
C GLY A 215 -3.84 21.10 6.69
N VAL A 216 -3.02 20.04 6.75
CA VAL A 216 -1.63 20.09 6.29
C VAL A 216 -1.62 20.39 4.80
N PRO A 217 -0.85 21.40 4.33
CA PRO A 217 -0.82 21.76 2.93
C PRO A 217 -0.46 20.57 2.03
N MET A 218 -1.16 20.43 0.89
CA MET A 218 -0.88 19.35 -0.09
C MET A 218 0.59 19.32 -0.53
N GLU A 219 1.26 20.47 -0.54
CA GLU A 219 2.69 20.58 -0.84
C GLU A 219 3.60 19.84 0.16
N ASN A 220 3.11 19.47 1.34
CA ASN A 220 3.83 18.70 2.37
C ASN A 220 3.38 17.24 2.43
N ILE A 221 2.45 16.82 1.58
CA ILE A 221 1.90 15.46 1.56
C ILE A 221 2.38 14.78 0.28
N LEU A 222 3.06 13.65 0.43
CA LEU A 222 3.57 12.82 -0.64
C LEU A 222 2.91 11.46 -0.62
N TYR A 223 2.88 10.81 -1.77
CA TYR A 223 2.53 9.41 -1.92
C TYR A 223 3.77 8.60 -2.25
N LEU A 224 3.89 7.37 -1.73
CA LEU A 224 4.90 6.41 -2.14
C LEU A 224 4.26 5.07 -2.50
N GLY A 225 4.47 4.63 -3.74
CA GLY A 225 3.90 3.39 -4.28
C GLY A 225 4.75 2.77 -5.38
N GLY A 226 4.40 1.58 -5.84
CA GLY A 226 5.19 0.83 -6.84
C GLY A 226 5.07 -0.69 -6.64
N PRO A 227 5.64 -1.51 -7.55
CA PRO A 227 5.61 -2.96 -7.45
C PRO A 227 6.56 -3.40 -6.35
N ASN A 228 6.00 -3.47 -5.15
CA ASN A 228 6.76 -3.77 -3.97
C ASN A 228 5.91 -4.55 -2.97
N ILE A 229 6.45 -5.68 -2.53
CA ILE A 229 5.87 -6.52 -1.48
C ILE A 229 6.71 -6.33 -0.24
N ALA A 230 6.07 -5.97 0.87
CA ALA A 230 6.75 -5.59 2.11
C ALA A 230 7.76 -6.65 2.60
N SER A 231 7.39 -7.93 2.59
CA SER A 231 8.31 -9.03 2.97
C SER A 231 9.49 -9.19 2.03
N GLU A 232 9.28 -9.02 0.72
CA GLU A 232 10.33 -9.16 -0.29
C GLU A 232 11.35 -8.03 -0.17
N ILE A 233 10.90 -6.78 0.01
CA ILE A 233 11.79 -5.65 0.25
C ILE A 233 12.64 -5.88 1.50
N TYR A 234 12.02 -6.33 2.60
CA TYR A 234 12.75 -6.55 3.83
C TYR A 234 13.79 -7.68 3.71
N ASN A 235 13.46 -8.73 2.94
CA ASN A 235 14.37 -9.81 2.55
C ASN A 235 15.42 -9.39 1.51
N LYS A 236 15.54 -8.09 1.20
CA LYS A 236 16.53 -7.51 0.28
C LYS A 236 16.35 -7.93 -1.19
N GLU A 237 15.15 -8.37 -1.55
CA GLU A 237 14.77 -8.57 -2.95
C GLU A 237 14.69 -7.23 -3.67
N TYR A 238 15.01 -7.22 -4.96
CA TYR A 238 14.96 -6.02 -5.78
C TYR A 238 13.52 -5.52 -5.94
N ALA A 239 13.30 -4.25 -5.60
CA ALA A 239 12.03 -3.57 -5.76
C ALA A 239 12.24 -2.10 -6.15
N ASN A 240 11.25 -1.53 -6.82
CA ASN A 240 11.20 -0.10 -7.09
C ASN A 240 9.94 0.57 -6.49
N ALA A 241 10.07 1.86 -6.27
CA ALA A 241 8.97 2.73 -5.87
C ALA A 241 9.07 4.09 -6.56
N ARG A 242 7.93 4.75 -6.67
CA ARG A 242 7.77 6.15 -7.03
C ARG A 242 7.33 6.93 -5.80
N ILE A 243 7.98 8.06 -5.53
CA ILE A 243 7.51 9.05 -4.60
C ILE A 243 6.94 10.24 -5.37
N CYS A 244 5.67 10.55 -5.13
CA CYS A 244 4.92 11.57 -5.85
C CYS A 244 4.49 12.69 -4.90
N GLY A 245 4.47 13.93 -5.40
CA GLY A 245 4.12 15.11 -4.63
C GLY A 245 4.91 16.35 -5.06
N ALA A 246 4.97 17.36 -4.19
CA ALA A 246 5.67 18.60 -4.51
C ALA A 246 7.17 18.39 -4.74
N GLU A 247 7.70 19.06 -5.77
CA GLU A 247 9.11 18.95 -6.19
C GLU A 247 10.11 19.18 -5.05
N LYS A 248 9.82 20.19 -4.21
CA LYS A 248 10.64 20.55 -3.04
C LYS A 248 10.95 19.36 -2.13
N TRP A 249 10.05 18.39 -2.02
CA TRP A 249 10.21 17.23 -1.15
C TRP A 249 10.50 15.94 -1.92
N ARG A 250 9.82 15.67 -3.05
CA ARG A 250 9.91 14.36 -3.73
C ARG A 250 11.34 14.02 -4.16
N LYS A 251 12.12 15.01 -4.65
CA LYS A 251 13.50 14.80 -5.14
C LYS A 251 14.48 14.47 -3.98
N PRO A 252 14.59 15.32 -2.94
CA PRO A 252 15.42 15.00 -1.77
C PRO A 252 14.99 13.71 -1.07
N LEU A 253 13.68 13.48 -0.89
CA LEU A 253 13.19 12.27 -0.26
C LEU A 253 13.44 11.02 -1.11
N ALA A 254 13.37 11.09 -2.44
CA ALA A 254 13.76 9.98 -3.29
C ALA A 254 15.24 9.61 -3.08
N LYS A 255 16.15 10.60 -2.94
CA LYS A 255 17.57 10.37 -2.65
C LYS A 255 17.76 9.73 -1.26
N PHE A 256 17.08 10.26 -0.25
CA PHE A 256 17.10 9.78 1.14
C PHE A 256 16.58 8.34 1.25
N LEU A 257 15.46 8.01 0.61
CA LEU A 257 14.83 6.69 0.72
C LEU A 257 15.52 5.59 -0.11
N ARG A 258 16.38 5.95 -1.05
CA ARG A 258 17.01 5.01 -1.98
C ARG A 258 18.02 4.11 -1.29
N GLN A 259 17.80 2.80 -1.41
CA GLN A 259 18.71 1.73 -0.98
C GLN A 259 19.12 0.84 -2.18
N PRO A 260 20.18 0.01 -2.07
CA PRO A 260 20.63 -0.83 -3.18
C PRO A 260 19.56 -1.78 -3.75
N HIS A 261 18.73 -2.36 -2.89
CA HIS A 261 17.66 -3.29 -3.27
C HIS A 261 16.29 -2.61 -3.38
N PHE A 262 16.13 -1.39 -2.85
CA PHE A 262 14.88 -0.62 -2.89
C PHE A 262 15.11 0.72 -3.56
N VAL A 263 14.88 0.77 -4.87
CA VAL A 263 15.19 1.95 -5.68
C VAL A 263 13.97 2.87 -5.75
N VAL A 264 14.07 4.01 -5.08
CA VAL A 264 13.05 5.06 -5.09
C VAL A 264 13.37 6.10 -6.15
N TRP A 265 12.36 6.45 -6.93
CA TRP A 265 12.40 7.48 -7.97
C TRP A 265 11.33 8.52 -7.71
N ASP A 266 11.58 9.78 -8.07
CA ASP A 266 10.56 10.81 -7.98
C ASP A 266 9.64 10.82 -9.21
N ASN A 267 8.40 11.27 -9.03
CA ASN A 267 7.44 11.49 -10.10
C ASN A 267 6.53 12.69 -9.75
N GLY A 268 6.15 13.50 -10.74
CA GLY A 268 5.26 14.64 -10.55
C GLY A 268 3.77 14.27 -10.55
N ASP A 269 3.39 13.16 -11.18
CA ASP A 269 2.00 12.75 -11.37
C ASP A 269 1.48 11.96 -10.16
N LEU A 270 1.01 12.70 -9.16
CA LEU A 270 0.44 12.15 -7.92
C LEU A 270 -0.89 11.41 -8.17
N VAL A 271 -1.80 12.03 -8.91
CA VAL A 271 -3.19 11.54 -9.07
C VAL A 271 -3.21 10.19 -9.77
N THR A 272 -2.48 10.05 -10.89
CA THR A 272 -2.39 8.77 -11.61
C THR A 272 -1.87 7.65 -10.72
N HIS A 273 -0.87 7.91 -9.89
CA HIS A 273 -0.27 6.91 -9.02
C HIS A 273 -1.24 6.44 -7.91
N GLU A 274 -2.03 7.34 -7.34
CA GLU A 274 -3.02 7.01 -6.31
C GLU A 274 -4.26 6.32 -6.91
N VAL A 275 -4.77 6.81 -8.04
CA VAL A 275 -5.91 6.20 -8.76
C VAL A 275 -5.58 4.77 -9.19
N MET A 276 -4.42 4.55 -9.82
CA MET A 276 -3.95 3.22 -10.19
C MET A 276 -3.70 2.33 -8.97
N GLY A 277 -3.22 2.91 -7.85
CA GLY A 277 -3.07 2.22 -6.57
C GLY A 277 -4.40 1.73 -5.97
N GLY A 278 -5.50 2.46 -6.20
CA GLY A 278 -6.86 2.03 -5.88
C GLY A 278 -7.37 0.95 -6.84
N LEU A 279 -7.27 1.20 -8.15
CA LEU A 279 -7.80 0.30 -9.19
C LEU A 279 -7.13 -1.08 -9.16
N LYS A 280 -5.83 -1.18 -8.90
CA LYS A 280 -5.17 -2.50 -8.84
C LYS A 280 -5.79 -3.41 -7.77
N ASN A 281 -6.29 -2.85 -6.67
CA ASN A 281 -6.94 -3.62 -5.61
C ASN A 281 -8.32 -4.14 -6.05
N VAL A 282 -9.04 -3.36 -6.86
CA VAL A 282 -10.29 -3.78 -7.51
C VAL A 282 -10.02 -5.00 -8.40
N TYR A 283 -9.11 -4.84 -9.36
CA TYR A 283 -8.88 -5.88 -10.36
C TYR A 283 -8.17 -7.11 -9.79
N ALA A 284 -7.42 -6.97 -8.69
CA ALA A 284 -6.87 -8.10 -7.94
C ALA A 284 -7.96 -9.07 -7.46
N ILE A 285 -9.13 -8.59 -7.02
CA ILE A 285 -10.23 -9.47 -6.62
C ILE A 285 -10.68 -10.32 -7.81
N GLY A 286 -10.93 -9.70 -8.96
CA GLY A 286 -11.32 -10.43 -10.17
C GLY A 286 -10.24 -11.38 -10.67
N ALA A 287 -8.95 -11.04 -10.56
CA ALA A 287 -7.85 -11.95 -10.89
C ALA A 287 -7.87 -13.21 -10.02
N GLY A 288 -8.11 -13.06 -8.72
CA GLY A 288 -8.30 -14.19 -7.81
C GLY A 288 -9.46 -15.10 -8.20
N MET A 289 -10.59 -14.50 -8.61
CA MET A 289 -11.75 -15.25 -9.10
C MET A 289 -11.43 -16.01 -10.39
N VAL A 290 -10.80 -15.35 -11.36
CA VAL A 290 -10.37 -15.98 -12.62
C VAL A 290 -9.39 -17.12 -12.35
N ALA A 291 -8.42 -16.91 -11.46
CA ALA A 291 -7.44 -17.92 -11.08
C ALA A 291 -8.12 -19.18 -10.51
N ALA A 292 -9.08 -19.03 -9.60
CA ALA A 292 -9.85 -20.16 -9.07
C ALA A 292 -10.71 -20.85 -10.13
N LEU A 293 -11.48 -20.08 -10.93
CA LEU A 293 -12.46 -20.63 -11.88
C LEU A 293 -11.80 -21.26 -13.11
N THR A 294 -10.55 -20.91 -13.42
CA THR A 294 -9.81 -21.42 -14.58
C THR A 294 -8.69 -22.38 -14.19
N ASN A 295 -8.66 -22.84 -12.94
CA ASN A 295 -7.61 -23.70 -12.41
C ASN A 295 -6.20 -23.14 -12.70
N GLU A 296 -5.99 -21.87 -12.37
CA GLU A 296 -4.72 -21.16 -12.52
C GLU A 296 -4.20 -21.02 -13.96
N SER A 297 -5.08 -21.17 -14.97
CA SER A 297 -4.75 -21.01 -16.40
C SER A 297 -3.99 -19.70 -16.66
N ALA A 298 -2.76 -19.82 -17.15
CA ALA A 298 -1.92 -18.68 -17.48
C ALA A 298 -2.56 -17.82 -18.60
N THR A 299 -3.15 -18.46 -19.60
CA THR A 299 -3.84 -17.80 -20.72
C THR A 299 -5.06 -17.01 -20.25
N SER A 300 -5.87 -17.59 -19.35
CA SER A 300 -7.05 -16.88 -18.84
C SER A 300 -6.66 -15.70 -17.96
N LYS A 301 -5.61 -15.84 -17.14
CA LYS A 301 -5.04 -14.75 -16.34
C LYS A 301 -4.44 -13.65 -17.22
N SER A 302 -3.76 -13.99 -18.33
CA SER A 302 -3.19 -12.99 -19.24
C SER A 302 -4.27 -12.22 -20.00
N VAL A 303 -5.34 -12.90 -20.46
CA VAL A 303 -6.49 -12.25 -21.07
C VAL A 303 -7.17 -11.31 -20.08
N TYR A 304 -7.41 -11.77 -18.84
CA TYR A 304 -7.94 -10.90 -17.79
C TYR A 304 -7.07 -9.68 -17.53
N PHE A 305 -5.74 -9.88 -17.44
CA PHE A 305 -4.78 -8.80 -17.24
C PHE A 305 -4.89 -7.74 -18.34
N ALA A 306 -4.94 -8.15 -19.61
CA ALA A 306 -5.11 -7.22 -20.72
C ALA A 306 -6.37 -6.36 -20.56
N HIS A 307 -7.53 -6.99 -20.30
CA HIS A 307 -8.78 -6.26 -20.15
C HIS A 307 -8.82 -5.34 -18.93
N CYS A 308 -8.33 -5.82 -17.77
CA CYS A 308 -8.32 -4.97 -16.59
C CYS A 308 -7.38 -3.77 -16.79
N THR A 309 -6.23 -3.94 -17.45
CA THR A 309 -5.36 -2.81 -17.77
C THR A 309 -6.02 -1.81 -18.72
N SER A 310 -6.83 -2.25 -19.69
CA SER A 310 -7.60 -1.34 -20.54
C SER A 310 -8.59 -0.49 -19.74
N GLU A 311 -9.37 -1.10 -18.84
CA GLU A 311 -10.28 -0.34 -17.97
C GLU A 311 -9.52 0.58 -17.02
N MET A 312 -8.37 0.15 -16.48
CA MET A 312 -7.54 0.99 -15.63
C MET A 312 -7.04 2.24 -16.35
N ILE A 313 -6.57 2.06 -17.59
CA ILE A 313 -6.08 3.15 -18.43
C ILE A 313 -7.21 4.13 -18.72
N PHE A 314 -8.38 3.63 -19.12
CA PHE A 314 -9.56 4.45 -19.36
C PHE A 314 -9.97 5.30 -18.17
N ILE A 315 -10.17 4.65 -17.02
CA ILE A 315 -10.62 5.32 -15.80
C ILE A 315 -9.59 6.37 -15.39
N THR A 316 -8.30 6.08 -15.52
CA THR A 316 -7.25 7.03 -15.15
C THR A 316 -7.24 8.25 -16.08
N HIS A 317 -7.41 8.07 -17.40
CA HIS A 317 -7.51 9.21 -18.34
C HIS A 317 -8.78 10.04 -18.13
N LEU A 318 -9.84 9.43 -17.61
CA LEU A 318 -11.06 10.16 -17.28
C LEU A 318 -10.91 11.00 -15.99
N LEU A 319 -10.06 10.56 -15.07
CA LEU A 319 -9.90 11.17 -13.73
C LEU A 319 -8.68 12.09 -13.61
N THR A 320 -7.78 12.07 -14.59
CA THR A 320 -6.55 12.87 -14.60
C THR A 320 -6.49 13.69 -15.90
N GLU A 321 -6.17 14.98 -15.80
CA GLU A 321 -6.09 15.88 -16.96
C GLU A 321 -4.92 15.52 -17.91
N GLU A 322 -3.73 15.30 -17.34
CA GLU A 322 -2.52 14.94 -18.09
C GLU A 322 -1.86 13.70 -17.47
N PRO A 323 -2.47 12.50 -17.60
CA PRO A 323 -1.89 11.30 -17.04
C PRO A 323 -0.53 11.03 -17.70
N GLU A 324 0.50 10.73 -16.90
CA GLU A 324 1.74 10.18 -17.43
C GLU A 324 1.40 8.98 -18.31
N LYS A 325 2.13 8.81 -19.41
CA LYS A 325 2.03 7.61 -20.26
C LYS A 325 2.02 6.40 -19.34
N LEU A 326 0.88 5.73 -19.26
CA LEU A 326 0.64 4.62 -18.32
C LEU A 326 1.56 3.46 -18.71
N ALA A 327 2.79 3.51 -18.21
CA ALA A 327 3.88 2.66 -18.65
C ALA A 327 4.69 2.14 -17.46
N GLY A 328 5.29 0.96 -17.67
CA GLY A 328 6.28 0.34 -16.79
C GLY A 328 5.83 0.15 -15.33
N PRO A 329 6.26 1.01 -14.37
CA PRO A 329 6.09 0.76 -12.94
C PRO A 329 4.65 0.59 -12.44
N LEU A 330 3.69 1.34 -12.98
CA LEU A 330 2.28 1.25 -12.55
C LEU A 330 1.63 -0.07 -13.03
N LEU A 331 1.92 -0.47 -14.26
CA LEU A 331 1.49 -1.76 -14.79
C LEU A 331 2.21 -2.92 -14.09
N ALA A 332 3.48 -2.73 -13.71
CA ALA A 332 4.21 -3.70 -12.89
C ALA A 332 3.61 -3.86 -11.48
N ASP A 333 3.22 -2.76 -10.80
CA ASP A 333 2.55 -2.84 -9.48
C ASP A 333 1.22 -3.56 -9.60
N THR A 334 0.49 -3.29 -10.69
CA THR A 334 -0.74 -3.99 -11.02
C THR A 334 -0.48 -5.48 -11.21
N TYR A 335 0.49 -5.85 -12.05
CA TYR A 335 0.84 -7.25 -12.34
C TYR A 335 1.15 -8.04 -11.08
N VAL A 336 2.07 -7.55 -10.23
CA VAL A 336 2.44 -8.27 -9.01
C VAL A 336 1.25 -8.41 -8.04
N THR A 337 0.38 -7.39 -7.96
CA THR A 337 -0.80 -7.40 -7.08
C THR A 337 -1.87 -8.38 -7.54
N LEU A 338 -2.02 -8.60 -8.86
CA LEU A 338 -2.94 -9.58 -9.43
C LEU A 338 -2.48 -11.01 -9.16
N LEU A 339 -1.16 -11.25 -9.07
CA LEU A 339 -0.59 -12.56 -8.78
C LEU A 339 -0.70 -12.95 -7.30
N LYS A 340 -0.43 -12.00 -6.41
CA LYS A 340 -0.35 -12.24 -4.97
C LYS A 340 -0.87 -11.04 -4.18
N GLY A 341 -1.62 -11.31 -3.12
CA GLY A 341 -2.08 -10.29 -2.19
C GLY A 341 -3.42 -10.62 -1.54
N ARG A 342 -3.83 -9.80 -0.58
CA ARG A 342 -5.08 -10.00 0.17
C ARG A 342 -6.33 -9.93 -0.71
N ASN A 343 -6.35 -9.02 -1.69
CA ASN A 343 -7.48 -8.87 -2.63
C ASN A 343 -7.60 -10.08 -3.59
N ALA A 344 -6.49 -10.53 -4.17
CA ALA A 344 -6.48 -11.73 -5.02
C ALA A 344 -6.84 -13.00 -4.23
N TRP A 345 -6.30 -13.15 -3.02
CA TRP A 345 -6.71 -14.22 -2.11
C TRP A 345 -8.21 -14.19 -1.82
N TYR A 346 -8.78 -13.02 -1.53
CA TYR A 346 -10.21 -12.87 -1.25
C TYR A 346 -11.05 -13.31 -2.46
N GLY A 347 -10.72 -12.85 -3.66
CA GLY A 347 -11.38 -13.28 -4.89
C GLY A 347 -11.31 -14.79 -5.12
N GLN A 348 -10.14 -15.39 -4.86
CA GLN A 348 -9.95 -16.85 -4.99
C GLN A 348 -10.83 -17.62 -3.99
N LYS A 349 -10.90 -17.17 -2.74
CA LYS A 349 -11.69 -17.81 -1.68
C LYS A 349 -13.18 -17.65 -1.89
N LEU A 350 -13.62 -16.47 -2.34
CA LEU A 350 -14.99 -16.27 -2.80
C LEU A 350 -15.31 -17.29 -3.88
N ALA A 351 -14.56 -17.30 -4.99
CA ALA A 351 -14.80 -18.19 -6.14
C ALA A 351 -14.81 -19.70 -5.83
N LYS A 352 -14.09 -20.13 -4.79
CA LYS A 352 -14.10 -21.53 -4.31
C LYS A 352 -15.28 -21.85 -3.37
N GLY A 353 -16.07 -20.86 -2.97
CA GLY A 353 -17.14 -21.00 -1.98
C GLY A 353 -16.63 -21.12 -0.54
N GLU A 354 -15.35 -20.81 -0.29
CA GLU A 354 -14.74 -20.90 1.04
C GLU A 354 -15.00 -19.66 1.90
N LEU A 355 -15.34 -18.53 1.26
CA LEU A 355 -15.82 -17.32 1.92
C LEU A 355 -17.21 -16.95 1.38
N SER A 356 -18.06 -16.45 2.27
CA SER A 356 -19.34 -15.83 1.91
C SER A 356 -19.23 -14.31 2.01
N LEU A 357 -19.93 -13.59 1.12
CA LEU A 357 -20.07 -12.13 1.19
C LEU A 357 -20.75 -11.65 2.48
N GLU A 358 -21.45 -12.55 3.19
CA GLU A 358 -22.05 -12.26 4.50
C GLU A 358 -21.01 -12.09 5.61
N MET A 359 -19.81 -12.62 5.44
CA MET A 359 -18.72 -12.48 6.40
C MET A 359 -18.14 -11.05 6.42
N GLY A 360 -18.56 -10.20 5.49
CA GLY A 360 -18.11 -8.84 5.32
C GLY A 360 -16.69 -8.73 4.75
N ASP A 361 -16.22 -7.49 4.64
CA ASP A 361 -14.96 -7.18 3.97
C ASP A 361 -13.78 -7.06 4.94
N SER A 362 -14.01 -7.25 6.25
CA SER A 362 -12.98 -7.30 7.28
C SER A 362 -12.81 -8.73 7.78
N ILE A 363 -11.80 -9.42 7.23
CA ILE A 363 -11.62 -10.85 7.51
C ILE A 363 -10.68 -11.04 8.70
N LYS A 364 -11.13 -11.79 9.70
CA LYS A 364 -10.31 -12.13 10.88
C LYS A 364 -8.97 -12.73 10.45
N GLY A 365 -7.87 -12.17 10.93
CA GLY A 365 -6.50 -12.61 10.59
C GLY A 365 -5.96 -12.11 9.24
N LYS A 366 -6.77 -11.43 8.41
CA LYS A 366 -6.33 -10.83 7.13
C LYS A 366 -6.54 -9.31 7.06
N GLY A 367 -7.51 -8.78 7.81
CA GLY A 367 -7.89 -7.37 7.85
C GLY A 367 -8.85 -6.98 6.73
N MET A 368 -9.00 -5.67 6.53
CA MET A 368 -9.89 -5.09 5.52
C MET A 368 -9.45 -5.40 4.09
N ILE A 369 -10.39 -5.83 3.26
CA ILE A 369 -10.25 -6.03 1.81
C ILE A 369 -10.59 -4.73 1.10
N GLN A 370 -9.60 -3.84 1.00
CA GLN A 370 -9.77 -2.49 0.44
C GLN A 370 -10.29 -2.48 -1.02
N GLY A 371 -10.09 -3.57 -1.77
CA GLY A 371 -10.61 -3.71 -3.12
C GLY A 371 -12.14 -3.65 -3.19
N VAL A 372 -12.86 -4.08 -2.15
CA VAL A 372 -14.34 -4.01 -2.13
C VAL A 372 -14.82 -2.56 -2.00
N SER A 373 -14.22 -1.79 -1.08
CA SER A 373 -14.49 -0.36 -0.95
C SER A 373 -14.13 0.41 -2.23
N ALA A 374 -13.00 0.07 -2.87
CA ALA A 374 -12.60 0.68 -4.13
C ALA A 374 -13.55 0.35 -5.29
N VAL A 375 -14.06 -0.89 -5.37
CA VAL A 375 -15.08 -1.28 -6.36
C VAL A 375 -16.30 -0.38 -6.24
N LYS A 376 -16.79 -0.18 -5.00
CA LYS A 376 -17.94 0.69 -4.73
C LYS A 376 -17.65 2.13 -5.17
N ALA A 377 -16.52 2.69 -4.74
CA ALA A 377 -16.15 4.07 -5.03
C ALA A 377 -16.05 4.36 -6.54
N PHE A 378 -15.29 3.54 -7.28
CA PHE A 378 -15.16 3.74 -8.73
C PHE A 378 -16.50 3.53 -9.45
N TYR A 379 -17.29 2.53 -9.07
CA TYR A 379 -18.58 2.29 -9.71
C TYR A 379 -19.54 3.46 -9.49
N GLU A 380 -19.67 3.95 -8.25
CA GLU A 380 -20.58 5.05 -7.91
C GLU A 380 -20.22 6.34 -8.64
N LEU A 381 -18.92 6.66 -8.74
CA LEU A 381 -18.44 7.81 -9.48
C LEU A 381 -18.73 7.68 -10.98
N LEU A 382 -18.33 6.55 -11.59
CA LEU A 382 -18.46 6.33 -13.04
C LEU A 382 -19.91 6.11 -13.49
N SER A 383 -20.85 6.01 -12.54
CA SER A 383 -22.29 5.95 -12.78
C SER A 383 -22.96 7.33 -12.75
N GLN A 384 -22.26 8.39 -12.32
CA GLN A 384 -22.85 9.72 -12.24
C GLN A 384 -23.17 10.27 -13.63
N SER A 385 -24.39 10.80 -13.80
CA SER A 385 -24.84 11.34 -15.08
C SER A 385 -24.08 12.58 -15.53
N SER A 386 -23.47 13.31 -14.59
CA SER A 386 -22.60 14.46 -14.88
C SER A 386 -21.27 14.06 -15.50
N ILE A 387 -20.84 12.81 -15.32
CA ILE A 387 -19.67 12.24 -15.98
C ILE A 387 -20.18 11.40 -17.14
N SER A 388 -20.04 11.90 -18.37
CA SER A 388 -20.49 11.20 -19.56
C SER A 388 -19.40 11.14 -20.61
N VAL A 389 -19.34 10.03 -21.34
CA VAL A 389 -18.41 9.80 -22.44
C VAL A 389 -19.18 9.36 -23.68
N LEU A 390 -18.64 9.64 -24.87
CA LEU A 390 -19.22 9.14 -26.11
C LEU A 390 -18.95 7.65 -26.25
N HIS A 391 -20.01 6.86 -26.44
CA HIS A 391 -19.86 5.45 -26.76
C HIS A 391 -19.28 5.30 -28.17
N PRO A 392 -18.16 4.59 -28.36
CA PRO A 392 -17.46 4.50 -29.66
C PRO A 392 -18.35 4.03 -30.82
N ASP A 393 -19.14 2.98 -30.59
CA ASP A 393 -19.97 2.41 -31.67
C ASP A 393 -21.38 3.01 -31.81
N LYS A 394 -21.88 3.67 -30.76
CA LYS A 394 -23.27 4.18 -30.71
C LYS A 394 -23.35 5.69 -30.89
N ASN A 395 -22.20 6.37 -30.86
CA ASN A 395 -22.02 7.81 -30.92
C ASN A 395 -23.03 8.60 -30.05
N LYS A 396 -23.33 8.06 -28.87
CA LYS A 396 -24.25 8.63 -27.90
C LYS A 396 -23.60 8.72 -26.53
N PRO A 397 -23.92 9.72 -25.71
CA PRO A 397 -23.44 9.79 -24.34
C PRO A 397 -23.87 8.57 -23.53
N VAL A 398 -22.92 7.99 -22.80
CA VAL A 398 -23.16 6.91 -21.84
C VAL A 398 -22.40 7.20 -20.55
N ALA A 399 -22.86 6.63 -19.44
CA ALA A 399 -22.09 6.62 -18.21
C ALA A 399 -20.79 5.83 -18.44
N PRO A 400 -19.62 6.33 -18.00
CA PRO A 400 -18.34 5.66 -18.18
C PRO A 400 -18.32 4.20 -17.71
N VAL A 401 -19.08 3.88 -16.65
CA VAL A 401 -19.17 2.51 -16.13
C VAL A 401 -19.70 1.49 -17.15
N GLU A 402 -20.43 1.94 -18.19
CA GLU A 402 -20.88 1.07 -19.28
C GLU A 402 -19.72 0.58 -20.16
N LEU A 403 -18.58 1.29 -20.15
CA LEU A 403 -17.34 0.90 -20.81
C LEU A 403 -16.38 0.14 -19.89
N CYS A 404 -16.80 -0.16 -18.64
CA CYS A 404 -16.01 -0.90 -17.64
C CYS A 404 -16.72 -2.21 -17.21
N PRO A 405 -16.83 -3.21 -18.09
CA PRO A 405 -17.57 -4.44 -17.81
C PRO A 405 -17.03 -5.23 -16.61
N ILE A 406 -15.72 -5.26 -16.35
CA ILE A 406 -15.12 -5.95 -15.22
C ILE A 406 -15.48 -5.22 -13.92
N LEU A 407 -15.29 -3.89 -13.85
CA LEU A 407 -15.70 -3.11 -12.68
C LEU A 407 -17.20 -3.29 -12.38
N LYS A 408 -18.06 -3.18 -13.39
CA LYS A 408 -19.51 -3.38 -13.28
C LYS A 408 -19.87 -4.79 -12.79
N MET A 409 -19.17 -5.81 -13.26
CA MET A 409 -19.33 -7.18 -12.79
C MET A 409 -18.93 -7.32 -11.31
N LEU A 410 -17.76 -6.82 -10.94
CA LEU A 410 -17.28 -6.87 -9.56
C LEU A 410 -18.23 -6.14 -8.61
N TYR A 411 -18.78 -4.99 -9.02
CA TYR A 411 -19.79 -4.28 -8.24
C TYR A 411 -21.06 -5.11 -8.03
N ARG A 412 -21.56 -5.77 -9.09
CA ARG A 412 -22.75 -6.64 -8.98
C ARG A 412 -22.53 -7.83 -8.06
N ILE A 413 -21.33 -8.40 -8.07
CA ILE A 413 -20.98 -9.54 -7.21
C ILE A 413 -20.81 -9.07 -5.76
N LEU A 414 -19.97 -8.07 -5.53
CA LEU A 414 -19.49 -7.71 -4.19
C LEU A 414 -20.48 -6.80 -3.43
N ILE A 415 -21.15 -5.89 -4.14
CA ILE A 415 -21.97 -4.84 -3.51
C ILE A 415 -23.46 -5.17 -3.60
N THR A 416 -23.99 -5.40 -4.80
CA THR A 416 -25.43 -5.71 -4.95
C THR A 416 -25.75 -7.18 -4.69
N ARG A 417 -24.74 -8.02 -4.43
CA ARG A 417 -24.86 -9.45 -4.11
C ARG A 417 -25.72 -10.23 -5.11
N TYR A 418 -25.59 -9.92 -6.39
CA TYR A 418 -26.34 -10.60 -7.44
C TYR A 418 -25.72 -12.00 -7.70
N VAL A 419 -26.11 -12.99 -6.88
CA VAL A 419 -25.50 -14.33 -6.81
C VAL A 419 -25.78 -15.21 -8.04
N ALA A 420 -26.76 -14.85 -8.89
CA ALA A 420 -27.16 -15.67 -10.04
C ALA A 420 -26.04 -15.85 -11.11
N LEU A 421 -24.96 -15.08 -11.04
CA LEU A 421 -23.77 -15.21 -11.90
C LEU A 421 -22.68 -16.10 -11.31
N PHE A 422 -22.72 -16.35 -10.00
CA PHE A 422 -21.61 -16.90 -9.23
C PHE A 422 -21.48 -18.43 -9.37
N TYR A 423 -22.59 -19.17 -9.40
CA TYR A 423 -22.57 -20.63 -9.46
C TYR A 423 -22.50 -21.23 -10.87
N ASN A 424 -22.56 -20.40 -11.92
CA ASN A 424 -22.41 -20.86 -13.29
C ASN A 424 -21.04 -20.42 -13.82
N ARG A 425 -20.03 -21.30 -13.63
CA ARG A 425 -18.64 -21.15 -14.11
C ARG A 425 -18.59 -20.66 -15.56
N THR A 426 -19.46 -21.22 -16.40
CA THR A 426 -19.60 -20.83 -17.80
C THR A 426 -20.05 -19.37 -17.88
N ARG A 427 -21.12 -18.96 -17.20
CA ARG A 427 -21.66 -17.58 -17.28
C ARG A 427 -20.71 -16.49 -16.75
N PHE A 428 -19.90 -16.75 -15.72
CA PHE A 428 -18.88 -15.79 -15.27
C PHE A 428 -17.78 -15.61 -16.32
N LEU A 429 -17.17 -16.71 -16.79
CA LEU A 429 -16.14 -16.68 -17.84
C LEU A 429 -16.70 -16.16 -19.17
N PHE A 430 -17.96 -16.48 -19.46
CA PHE A 430 -18.68 -16.04 -20.65
C PHE A 430 -19.05 -14.57 -20.56
N THR A 431 -19.29 -13.99 -19.37
CA THR A 431 -19.50 -12.53 -19.24
C THR A 431 -18.18 -11.76 -19.25
N LEU A 432 -17.09 -12.34 -18.74
CA LEU A 432 -15.74 -11.87 -19.06
C LEU A 432 -15.47 -11.91 -20.57
N ALA A 433 -15.93 -12.95 -21.26
CA ALA A 433 -15.81 -13.11 -22.71
C ALA A 433 -16.82 -12.27 -23.53
N LEU A 434 -18.02 -11.95 -23.01
CA LEU A 434 -19.08 -11.20 -23.70
C LEU A 434 -19.09 -9.72 -23.36
N GLY A 435 -18.55 -9.27 -22.22
CA GLY A 435 -18.23 -7.85 -22.05
C GLY A 435 -17.38 -7.34 -23.23
N ILE A 436 -16.57 -8.23 -23.79
CA ILE A 436 -15.76 -8.04 -25.00
C ILE A 436 -16.61 -8.07 -26.29
N ALA A 437 -17.63 -8.93 -26.39
CA ALA A 437 -18.45 -9.07 -27.60
C ALA A 437 -19.62 -8.06 -27.70
N VAL A 438 -20.23 -7.67 -26.58
CA VAL A 438 -21.38 -6.73 -26.52
C VAL A 438 -20.95 -5.29 -26.75
N LEU A 439 -19.69 -4.98 -26.49
CA LEU A 439 -19.16 -3.65 -26.77
C LEU A 439 -18.90 -3.42 -28.26
N GLY A 440 -18.86 -4.43 -29.15
CA GLY A 440 -18.37 -4.25 -30.54
C GLY A 440 -16.93 -3.73 -30.64
N CYS A 441 -16.32 -3.46 -29.48
CA CYS A 441 -15.05 -2.81 -29.32
C CYS A 441 -13.95 -3.84 -29.44
N SER A 442 -13.42 -3.93 -30.66
CA SER A 442 -12.05 -4.37 -30.88
C SER A 442 -11.12 -3.81 -29.78
N PRO A 443 -10.06 -4.50 -29.35
CA PRO A 443 -8.99 -3.91 -28.52
C PRO A 443 -8.46 -2.56 -29.09
N PHE A 444 -8.71 -2.31 -30.38
CA PHE A 444 -8.42 -1.08 -31.10
C PHE A 444 -9.43 0.07 -30.91
N VAL A 445 -10.61 -0.15 -30.34
CA VAL A 445 -11.52 0.96 -30.00
C VAL A 445 -10.94 1.84 -28.90
N TRP A 446 -10.16 1.25 -28.00
CA TRP A 446 -9.35 2.02 -27.06
C TRP A 446 -8.38 2.94 -27.80
N ILE A 447 -7.71 2.48 -28.87
CA ILE A 447 -6.85 3.31 -29.74
C ILE A 447 -7.61 4.45 -30.43
N HIS A 448 -8.90 4.26 -30.76
CA HIS A 448 -9.74 5.31 -31.35
C HIS A 448 -10.27 6.33 -30.32
N VAL A 449 -10.55 5.91 -29.08
CA VAL A 449 -10.79 6.86 -27.96
C VAL A 449 -9.53 7.68 -27.69
N PHE A 450 -8.34 7.09 -27.82
CA PHE A 450 -7.06 7.82 -27.69
C PHE A 450 -6.78 8.79 -28.85
N HIS A 451 -7.30 8.57 -30.07
CA HIS A 451 -7.07 9.50 -31.20
C HIS A 451 -7.79 10.85 -31.06
N TYR A 452 -8.74 10.99 -30.14
CA TYR A 452 -9.42 12.26 -29.85
C TYR A 452 -8.85 12.98 -28.61
N ALA A 453 -7.79 12.44 -28.00
CA ALA A 453 -7.10 13.02 -26.84
C ALA A 453 -5.63 13.40 -27.12
N PHE A 454 -5.23 13.46 -28.41
CA PHE A 454 -3.92 13.93 -28.87
C PHE A 454 -4.06 15.10 -29.84
#